data_AF-A0A5N7ZMB1-F1
#
_entry.id   AF-A0A5N7ZMB1-F1
#
_cell.length_a   1.000
_cell.length_b   1.000
_cell.length_c   1.000
_cell.angle_alpha   90.00
_cell.angle_beta   90.00
_cell.angle_gamma   90.00
#
_symmetry.space_group_name_H-M   'P 1'
#
loop_
_entity.id
_entity.type
_entity.pdbx_description
1 polymer ?
#
loop_
_entity_poly.entity_id
_entity_poly.type
_entity_poly.pdbx_seq_one_letter_code
_entity_poly.pdbx_strand_id
1 'polypeptide(L)'
;MKTIQNYVPPDAQSMRRLQERLGYGDARMAELAGLDAANPWSSYIGGPEPRALGRQRLFFVAARLTLDEAAWQRVLAAMHEFGARFDYADPPSAGEEAAPELVADEERKFGMLLVSRNGSFHEMEQLREFAHFAHELDVSRFVHSAFYDSDIDLCRFSFADHDGLDAASRDRIFDAARKTITRFEFDGRIYQGGIPPESDG
;
A
#
# COMPACT_ATOMS: atom_id res chain seq x y z
N MET A 1 -38.68 12.44 11.28
CA MET A 1 -37.36 12.62 10.65
C MET A 1 -36.30 12.57 11.75
N LYS A 2 -35.23 11.78 11.61
CA LYS A 2 -34.15 11.76 12.61
C LYS A 2 -33.22 12.95 12.35
N THR A 3 -33.30 13.99 13.18
CA THR A 3 -32.44 15.17 13.05
C THR A 3 -31.30 15.07 14.06
N ILE A 4 -30.05 15.33 13.63
CA ILE A 4 -28.89 15.37 14.54
C ILE A 4 -29.02 16.61 15.44
N GLN A 5 -29.22 16.39 16.74
CA GLN A 5 -29.26 17.45 17.76
C GLN A 5 -28.03 17.36 18.68
N ASN A 6 -27.65 18.48 19.31
CA ASN A 6 -26.52 18.56 20.26
C ASN A 6 -25.22 17.96 19.70
N TYR A 7 -24.89 18.32 18.45
CA TYR A 7 -23.69 17.81 17.79
C TYR A 7 -22.42 18.28 18.51
N VAL A 8 -21.62 17.32 18.96
CA VAL A 8 -20.24 17.52 19.42
C VAL A 8 -19.30 16.96 18.34
N PRO A 9 -18.39 17.77 17.79
CA PRO A 9 -17.46 17.29 16.76
C PRO A 9 -16.48 16.26 17.33
N PRO A 10 -15.98 15.32 16.50
CA PRO A 10 -14.88 14.45 16.91
C PRO A 10 -13.63 15.29 17.20
N ASP A 11 -12.89 14.91 18.24
CA ASP A 11 -11.61 15.53 18.56
C ASP A 11 -10.50 15.11 17.58
N ALA A 12 -9.40 15.86 17.58
CA ALA A 12 -8.27 15.63 16.69
C ALA A 12 -7.67 14.22 16.84
N GLN A 13 -7.69 13.65 18.06
CA GLN A 13 -7.18 12.31 18.31
C GLN A 13 -8.06 11.23 17.67
N SER A 14 -9.39 11.39 17.75
CA SER A 14 -10.35 10.51 17.09
C SER A 14 -10.20 10.55 15.58
N MET A 15 -9.96 11.74 15.03
CA MET A 15 -9.73 11.93 13.60
C MET A 15 -8.40 11.29 13.15
N ARG A 16 -7.34 11.41 13.96
CA ARG A 16 -6.06 10.72 13.69
C ARG A 16 -6.21 9.20 13.72
N ARG A 17 -6.89 8.65 14.73
CA ARG A 17 -7.21 7.21 14.78
C ARG A 17 -8.02 6.75 13.57
N LEU A 18 -8.92 7.60 13.06
CA LEU A 18 -9.69 7.30 11.84
C LEU A 18 -8.73 7.15 10.65
N GLN A 19 -7.84 8.11 10.47
CA GLN A 19 -6.83 8.11 9.41
C GLN A 19 -5.90 6.89 9.49
N GLU A 20 -5.34 6.61 10.67
CA GLU A 20 -4.48 5.46 10.93
C GLU A 20 -5.20 4.15 10.62
N ARG A 21 -6.46 3.99 11.07
CA ARG A 21 -7.26 2.79 10.81
C ARG A 21 -7.54 2.56 9.33
N LEU A 22 -7.65 3.64 8.55
CA LEU A 22 -7.84 3.55 7.10
C LEU A 22 -6.51 3.37 6.34
N GLY A 23 -5.35 3.61 6.98
CA GLY A 23 -4.05 3.63 6.31
C GLY A 23 -3.92 4.77 5.28
N TYR A 24 -4.67 5.86 5.46
CA TYR A 24 -4.76 6.94 4.47
C TYR A 24 -3.78 8.08 4.79
N GLY A 25 -3.15 8.64 3.75
CA GLY A 25 -2.43 9.91 3.85
C GLY A 25 -3.38 11.11 3.91
N ASP A 26 -2.84 12.28 4.26
CA ASP A 26 -3.60 13.54 4.40
C ASP A 26 -4.39 13.91 3.14
N ALA A 27 -3.82 13.69 1.95
CA ALA A 27 -4.49 13.97 0.68
C ALA A 27 -5.73 13.08 0.47
N ARG A 28 -5.62 11.79 0.76
CA ARG A 28 -6.73 10.83 0.61
C ARG A 28 -7.82 11.07 1.65
N MET A 29 -7.45 11.47 2.87
CA MET A 29 -8.41 11.92 3.88
C MET A 29 -9.11 13.23 3.49
N ALA A 30 -8.38 14.18 2.90
CA ALA A 30 -8.95 15.41 2.39
C ALA A 30 -9.97 15.14 1.28
N GLU A 31 -9.66 14.26 0.34
CA GLU A 31 -10.57 13.82 -0.71
C GLU A 31 -11.81 13.12 -0.13
N LEU A 32 -11.63 12.17 0.79
CA LEU A 32 -12.72 11.48 1.48
C LEU A 32 -13.69 12.47 2.14
N ALA A 33 -13.15 13.51 2.78
CA ALA A 33 -13.92 14.53 3.48
C ALA A 33 -14.41 15.69 2.61
N GLY A 34 -14.13 15.69 1.30
CA GLY A 34 -14.51 16.79 0.40
C GLY A 34 -13.88 18.11 0.81
N LEU A 35 -12.59 18.08 1.18
CA LEU A 35 -11.79 19.25 1.55
C LEU A 35 -11.07 19.82 0.33
N ASP A 36 -10.84 21.13 0.35
CA ASP A 36 -10.03 21.84 -0.63
C ASP A 36 -8.65 22.20 -0.06
N ALA A 37 -7.77 22.74 -0.92
CA ALA A 37 -6.42 23.14 -0.53
C ALA A 37 -6.39 24.24 0.56
N ALA A 38 -7.46 25.04 0.71
CA ALA A 38 -7.55 26.06 1.74
C ALA A 38 -7.90 25.48 3.13
N ASN A 39 -8.38 24.23 3.17
CA ASN A 39 -8.81 23.55 4.38
C ASN A 39 -8.19 22.13 4.46
N PRO A 40 -6.87 22.02 4.56
CA PRO A 40 -6.19 20.72 4.53
C PRO A 40 -6.56 19.83 5.71
N TRP A 41 -6.48 18.51 5.53
CA TRP A 41 -6.79 17.53 6.56
C TRP A 41 -5.96 17.72 7.85
N SER A 42 -4.68 18.08 7.72
CA SER A 42 -3.77 18.37 8.84
C SER A 42 -4.32 19.42 9.81
N SER A 43 -5.16 20.35 9.35
CA SER A 43 -5.82 21.35 10.19
C SER A 43 -6.86 20.78 11.17
N TYR A 44 -7.32 19.54 10.96
CA TYR A 44 -8.30 18.85 11.80
C TYR A 44 -7.68 17.84 12.78
N ILE A 45 -6.43 17.41 12.53
CA ILE A 45 -5.74 16.37 13.31
C ILE A 45 -4.53 16.90 14.10
N GLY A 46 -4.13 18.15 13.89
CA GLY A 46 -2.92 18.72 14.44
C GLY A 46 -3.02 20.21 14.74
N GLY A 47 -1.92 20.77 15.25
CA GLY A 47 -1.84 22.17 15.70
C GLY A 47 -2.34 22.40 17.14
N PRO A 48 -2.05 23.58 17.72
CA PRO A 48 -2.49 23.94 19.07
C PRO A 48 -4.01 24.13 19.16
N GLU A 49 -4.67 24.50 18.07
CA GLU A 49 -6.13 24.64 17.97
C GLU A 49 -6.66 23.93 16.71
N PRO A 50 -6.90 22.61 16.77
CA PRO A 50 -7.42 21.86 15.64
C PRO A 50 -8.83 22.34 15.27
N ARG A 51 -9.09 22.42 13.96
CA ARG A 51 -10.41 22.78 13.44
C ARG A 51 -11.43 21.67 13.75
N ALA A 52 -12.64 22.08 14.10
CA ALA A 52 -13.75 21.16 14.26
C ALA A 52 -14.34 20.74 12.90
N LEU A 53 -14.61 19.44 12.72
CA LEU A 53 -15.33 18.95 11.54
C LEU A 53 -16.84 19.22 11.71
N GLY A 54 -17.46 19.93 10.77
CA GLY A 54 -18.89 20.20 10.82
C GLY A 54 -19.75 18.94 10.59
N ARG A 55 -20.95 18.90 11.18
CA ARG A 55 -21.85 17.72 11.13
C ARG A 55 -22.15 17.21 9.71
N GLN A 56 -22.35 18.12 8.76
CA GLN A 56 -22.68 17.76 7.36
C GLN A 56 -21.48 17.07 6.70
N ARG A 57 -20.27 17.55 6.98
CA ARG A 57 -19.04 16.97 6.47
C ARG A 57 -18.74 15.62 7.13
N LEU A 58 -18.96 15.48 8.44
CA LEU A 58 -18.85 14.18 9.10
C LEU A 58 -19.88 13.18 8.55
N PHE A 59 -21.12 13.63 8.32
CA PHE A 59 -22.15 12.80 7.68
C PHE A 59 -21.69 12.34 6.29
N PHE A 60 -21.15 13.24 5.46
CA PHE A 60 -20.61 12.91 4.15
C PHE A 60 -19.48 11.87 4.22
N VAL A 61 -18.49 12.07 5.12
CA VAL A 61 -17.42 11.09 5.37
C VAL A 61 -17.99 9.73 5.79
N ALA A 62 -18.91 9.72 6.75
CA ALA A 62 -19.51 8.49 7.25
C ALA A 62 -20.30 7.76 6.16
N ALA A 63 -21.07 8.50 5.34
CA ALA A 63 -21.80 7.94 4.21
C ALA A 63 -20.85 7.26 3.22
N ARG A 64 -19.75 7.93 2.83
CA ARG A 64 -18.75 7.33 1.91
C ARG A 64 -18.06 6.09 2.46
N LEU A 65 -17.91 5.97 3.78
CA LEU A 65 -17.28 4.81 4.42
C LEU A 65 -18.22 3.65 4.71
N THR A 66 -19.55 3.85 4.61
CA THR A 66 -20.54 2.86 5.09
C THR A 66 -21.58 2.47 4.07
N LEU A 67 -21.85 3.32 3.07
CA LEU A 67 -22.73 2.97 1.96
C LEU A 67 -21.98 2.06 0.99
N ASP A 68 -22.67 1.03 0.50
CA ASP A 68 -22.20 0.26 -0.65
C ASP A 68 -22.37 1.07 -1.94
N GLU A 69 -21.76 0.58 -3.02
CA GLU A 69 -21.78 1.25 -4.32
C GLU A 69 -23.20 1.51 -4.81
N ALA A 70 -24.08 0.51 -4.70
CA ALA A 70 -25.47 0.64 -5.13
C ALA A 70 -26.23 1.73 -4.34
N ALA A 71 -25.99 1.84 -3.03
CA ALA A 71 -26.60 2.87 -2.20
C ALA A 71 -26.00 4.25 -2.48
N TRP A 72 -24.69 4.33 -2.74
CA TRP A 72 -24.02 5.56 -3.11
C TRP A 72 -24.55 6.13 -4.43
N GLN A 73 -24.66 5.28 -5.46
CA GLN A 73 -25.23 5.66 -6.76
C GLN A 73 -26.67 6.16 -6.65
N ARG A 74 -27.48 5.56 -5.77
CA ARG A 74 -28.84 6.08 -5.48
C ARG A 74 -28.83 7.48 -4.88
N VAL A 75 -27.85 7.82 -4.04
CA VAL A 75 -27.70 9.18 -3.50
C VAL A 75 -27.34 10.16 -4.60
N LEU A 76 -26.39 9.83 -5.48
CA LEU A 76 -25.99 10.69 -6.60
C LEU A 76 -27.14 10.92 -7.58
N ALA A 77 -27.89 9.86 -7.92
CA ALA A 77 -29.09 9.96 -8.74
C ALA A 77 -30.14 10.88 -8.10
N ALA A 78 -30.41 10.73 -6.80
CA ALA A 78 -31.33 11.62 -6.09
C ALA A 78 -30.84 13.08 -6.09
N MET A 79 -29.53 13.32 -5.99
CA MET A 79 -28.98 14.67 -6.12
C MET A 79 -29.25 15.28 -7.50
N HIS A 80 -29.11 14.50 -8.58
CA HIS A 80 -29.49 14.93 -9.92
C HIS A 80 -31.00 15.19 -10.04
N GLU A 81 -31.85 14.33 -9.47
CA GLU A 81 -33.30 14.54 -9.43
C GLU A 81 -33.68 15.83 -8.68
N PHE A 82 -32.92 16.20 -7.65
CA PHE A 82 -33.09 17.46 -6.92
C PHE A 82 -32.55 18.68 -7.68
N GLY A 83 -31.99 18.47 -8.88
CA GLY A 83 -31.52 19.52 -9.78
C GLY A 83 -30.03 19.86 -9.66
N ALA A 84 -29.26 19.10 -8.88
CA ALA A 84 -27.82 19.29 -8.82
C ALA A 84 -27.18 18.85 -10.15
N ARG A 85 -26.20 19.64 -10.61
CA ARG A 85 -25.35 19.33 -11.76
C ARG A 85 -23.92 19.27 -11.31
N PHE A 86 -23.30 18.13 -11.54
CA PHE A 86 -21.91 17.89 -11.20
C PHE A 86 -21.44 16.74 -12.08
N ASP A 87 -20.20 16.86 -12.51
CA ASP A 87 -19.49 15.74 -13.12
C ASP A 87 -18.76 15.01 -11.99
N TYR A 88 -18.80 13.70 -12.03
CA TYR A 88 -17.94 12.85 -11.24
C TYR A 88 -17.42 11.81 -12.21
N ALA A 89 -16.12 11.58 -12.18
CA ALA A 89 -15.65 10.30 -12.64
C ALA A 89 -16.19 9.29 -11.63
N ASP A 90 -16.89 8.25 -12.09
CA ASP A 90 -16.84 7.03 -11.32
C ASP A 90 -15.34 6.77 -11.10
N PRO A 91 -14.87 6.47 -9.87
CA PRO A 91 -13.62 5.76 -9.80
C PRO A 91 -13.81 4.61 -10.78
N PRO A 92 -12.91 4.45 -11.77
CA PRO A 92 -13.04 3.46 -12.82
C PRO A 92 -13.66 2.21 -12.23
N SER A 93 -14.78 1.78 -12.82
CA SER A 93 -15.49 0.57 -12.41
C SER A 93 -14.43 -0.46 -12.06
N ALA A 94 -14.60 -1.20 -10.97
CA ALA A 94 -13.71 -2.30 -10.64
C ALA A 94 -13.81 -3.46 -11.67
N GLY A 95 -13.68 -3.17 -12.96
CA GLY A 95 -12.52 -3.58 -13.75
C GLY A 95 -12.04 -2.41 -14.63
N GLU A 96 -10.74 -2.11 -14.58
CA GLU A 96 -9.92 -1.44 -15.62
C GLU A 96 -9.22 -0.11 -15.33
N GLU A 97 -9.35 0.50 -14.16
CA GLU A 97 -8.26 1.33 -13.63
C GLU A 97 -8.26 1.13 -12.12
N ALA A 98 -7.26 0.42 -11.63
CA ALA A 98 -7.03 0.33 -10.21
C ALA A 98 -6.78 1.75 -9.65
N ALA A 99 -6.67 1.87 -8.32
CA ALA A 99 -5.71 2.84 -7.78
C ALA A 99 -4.36 2.69 -8.55
N PRO A 100 -3.23 3.34 -8.20
CA PRO A 100 -2.13 2.42 -8.04
C PRO A 100 -2.65 1.39 -7.02
N GLU A 101 -3.20 0.26 -7.51
CA GLU A 101 -2.86 -1.00 -6.92
C GLU A 101 -1.40 -0.80 -6.54
N LEU A 102 -1.06 -1.14 -5.31
CA LEU A 102 0.30 -1.54 -5.05
C LEU A 102 0.44 -2.77 -5.96
N VAL A 103 0.66 -2.49 -7.26
CA VAL A 103 0.71 -3.47 -8.32
C VAL A 103 2.00 -4.09 -7.92
N ALA A 104 1.91 -5.33 -7.48
CA ALA A 104 3.11 -6.05 -7.19
C ALA A 104 3.96 -5.90 -8.47
N ASP A 105 5.11 -5.21 -8.38
CA ASP A 105 5.89 -4.97 -9.59
C ASP A 105 6.53 -6.32 -9.89
N GLU A 106 6.00 -6.97 -10.92
CA GLU A 106 6.36 -8.33 -11.31
C GLU A 106 7.32 -8.28 -12.48
N GLU A 107 8.55 -8.76 -12.26
CA GLU A 107 9.56 -8.87 -13.29
C GLU A 107 10.03 -10.31 -13.41
N ARG A 108 10.15 -10.82 -14.65
CA ARG A 108 10.81 -12.10 -14.91
C ARG A 108 12.27 -11.87 -15.29
N LYS A 109 13.19 -12.47 -14.54
CA LYS A 109 14.63 -12.38 -14.81
C LYS A 109 15.32 -13.72 -14.56
N PHE A 110 16.09 -14.22 -15.53
CA PHE A 110 16.81 -15.51 -15.46
C PHE A 110 15.94 -16.71 -15.05
N GLY A 111 14.64 -16.69 -15.40
CA GLY A 111 13.67 -17.73 -15.02
C GLY A 111 13.01 -17.54 -13.66
N MET A 112 13.47 -16.60 -12.83
CA MET A 112 12.83 -16.22 -11.56
C MET A 112 11.70 -15.23 -11.78
N LEU A 113 10.63 -15.36 -10.99
CA LEU A 113 9.61 -14.33 -10.82
C LEU A 113 9.99 -13.43 -9.64
N LEU A 114 10.25 -12.16 -9.91
CA LEU A 114 10.58 -11.13 -8.91
C LEU A 114 9.34 -10.31 -8.65
N VAL A 115 8.99 -10.11 -7.38
CA VAL A 115 7.75 -9.45 -7.00
C VAL A 115 8.00 -8.52 -5.82
N SER A 116 7.76 -7.21 -5.94
CA SER A 116 7.67 -6.30 -4.79
C SER A 116 6.21 -5.95 -4.56
N ARG A 117 5.66 -6.19 -3.36
CA ARG A 117 4.24 -5.94 -3.04
C ARG A 117 3.78 -4.54 -3.46
N ASN A 118 4.62 -3.54 -3.22
CA ASN A 118 4.29 -2.14 -3.47
C ASN A 118 5.04 -1.51 -4.66
N GLY A 119 5.84 -2.30 -5.39
CA GLY A 119 6.63 -1.83 -6.52
C GLY A 119 7.68 -0.77 -6.14
N SER A 120 8.18 -0.78 -4.90
CA SER A 120 9.21 0.17 -4.46
C SER A 120 10.46 0.01 -5.31
N PHE A 121 10.97 1.12 -5.87
CA PHE A 121 12.16 1.13 -6.72
C PHE A 121 13.34 0.41 -6.06
N HIS A 122 13.58 0.69 -4.77
CA HIS A 122 14.68 0.10 -4.01
C HIS A 122 14.49 -1.40 -3.79
N GLU A 123 13.27 -1.85 -3.53
CA GLU A 123 12.97 -3.29 -3.37
C GLU A 123 13.16 -4.03 -4.70
N MET A 124 12.69 -3.43 -5.80
CA MET A 124 12.86 -4.00 -7.13
C MET A 124 14.32 -4.03 -7.57
N GLU A 125 15.12 -3.03 -7.20
CA GLU A 125 16.57 -3.02 -7.42
C GLU A 125 17.24 -4.17 -6.65
N GLN A 126 16.95 -4.33 -5.35
CA GLN A 126 17.45 -5.46 -4.57
C GLN A 126 17.08 -6.82 -5.18
N LEU A 127 15.83 -6.99 -5.63
CA LEU A 127 15.37 -8.22 -6.29
C LEU A 127 16.08 -8.47 -7.62
N ARG A 128 16.32 -7.43 -8.42
CA ARG A 128 17.07 -7.54 -9.70
C ARG A 128 18.54 -7.87 -9.46
N GLU A 129 19.18 -7.29 -8.44
CA GLU A 129 20.54 -7.62 -8.06
C GLU A 129 20.64 -9.04 -7.53
N PHE A 130 19.71 -9.47 -6.66
CA PHE A 130 19.63 -10.85 -6.20
C PHE A 130 19.56 -11.81 -7.38
N ALA A 131 18.67 -11.53 -8.34
CA ALA A 131 18.52 -12.35 -9.53
C ALA A 131 19.81 -12.42 -10.36
N HIS A 132 20.55 -11.31 -10.46
CA HIS A 132 21.85 -11.27 -11.11
C HIS A 132 22.89 -12.14 -10.40
N PHE A 133 23.07 -11.99 -9.08
CA PHE A 133 24.01 -12.81 -8.32
C PHE A 133 23.63 -14.29 -8.30
N ALA A 134 22.34 -14.62 -8.18
CA ALA A 134 21.86 -15.99 -8.28
C ALA A 134 22.17 -16.60 -9.66
N HIS A 135 22.13 -15.80 -10.73
CA HIS A 135 22.53 -16.25 -12.06
C HIS A 135 24.04 -16.43 -12.18
N GLU A 136 24.85 -15.48 -11.71
CA GLU A 136 26.32 -15.58 -11.70
C GLU A 136 26.83 -16.80 -10.91
N LEU A 137 26.14 -17.16 -9.84
CA LEU A 137 26.45 -18.32 -9.01
C LEU A 137 25.89 -19.65 -9.57
N ASP A 138 25.27 -19.65 -10.76
CA ASP A 138 24.60 -20.80 -11.40
C ASP A 138 23.51 -21.45 -10.52
N VAL A 139 22.76 -20.65 -9.77
CA VAL A 139 21.66 -21.12 -8.90
C VAL A 139 20.29 -20.53 -9.23
N SER A 140 20.21 -19.58 -10.17
CA SER A 140 18.95 -18.97 -10.64
C SER A 140 17.85 -19.99 -10.97
N ARG A 141 18.20 -21.12 -11.59
CA ARG A 141 17.24 -22.20 -11.93
C ARG A 141 16.53 -22.84 -10.72
N PHE A 142 17.10 -22.74 -9.53
CA PHE A 142 16.52 -23.35 -8.32
C PHE A 142 15.54 -22.41 -7.60
N VAL A 143 15.49 -21.14 -7.99
CA VAL A 143 14.58 -20.16 -7.39
C VAL A 143 13.40 -19.97 -8.34
N HIS A 144 12.20 -20.31 -7.88
CA HIS A 144 10.97 -20.07 -8.62
C HIS A 144 10.58 -18.58 -8.53
N SER A 145 10.58 -18.04 -7.31
CA SER A 145 10.24 -16.63 -7.09
C SER A 145 10.96 -16.03 -5.88
N ALA A 146 11.12 -14.70 -5.93
CA ALA A 146 11.53 -13.87 -4.81
C ALA A 146 10.46 -12.77 -4.61
N PHE A 147 9.81 -12.77 -3.45
CA PHE A 147 8.73 -11.86 -3.10
C PHE A 147 9.15 -10.95 -1.96
N TYR A 148 9.19 -9.65 -2.20
CA TYR A 148 9.46 -8.63 -1.19
C TYR A 148 8.14 -8.08 -0.63
N ASP A 149 7.92 -8.32 0.67
CA ASP A 149 6.76 -7.84 1.40
C ASP A 149 7.05 -6.45 2.00
N SER A 150 6.63 -5.40 1.30
CA SER A 150 6.88 -4.01 1.69
C SER A 150 6.23 -3.61 3.02
N ASP A 151 5.15 -4.29 3.45
CA ASP A 151 4.42 -3.95 4.68
C ASP A 151 5.21 -4.32 5.94
N ILE A 152 6.04 -5.36 5.85
CA ILE A 152 6.82 -5.90 6.98
C ILE A 152 8.33 -5.86 6.75
N ASP A 153 8.76 -5.32 5.61
CA ASP A 153 10.14 -5.27 5.14
C ASP A 153 10.80 -6.65 5.21
N LEU A 154 10.28 -7.60 4.43
CA LEU A 154 10.78 -8.97 4.41
C LEU A 154 10.64 -9.64 3.04
N CYS A 155 11.76 -10.07 2.48
CA CYS A 155 11.79 -10.91 1.28
C CYS A 155 11.65 -12.39 1.62
N ARG A 156 10.89 -13.14 0.80
CA ARG A 156 10.75 -14.59 0.89
C ARG A 156 11.03 -15.22 -0.47
N PHE A 157 11.60 -16.42 -0.44
CA PHE A 157 11.93 -17.18 -1.64
C PHE A 157 11.04 -18.41 -1.75
N SER A 158 10.57 -18.68 -2.97
CA SER A 158 10.02 -19.97 -3.35
C SER A 158 11.05 -20.68 -4.21
N PHE A 159 11.38 -21.92 -3.86
CA PHE A 159 12.29 -22.75 -4.64
C PHE A 159 11.51 -23.60 -5.64
N ALA A 160 12.10 -23.81 -6.81
CA ALA A 160 11.50 -24.71 -7.79
C ALA A 160 11.56 -26.16 -7.29
N ASP A 161 10.48 -26.92 -7.52
CA ASP A 161 10.45 -28.37 -7.29
C ASP A 161 11.38 -29.06 -8.31
N HIS A 162 12.67 -29.11 -7.99
CA HIS A 162 13.70 -29.71 -8.84
C HIS A 162 14.55 -30.69 -8.04
N ASP A 163 14.73 -31.89 -8.59
CA ASP A 163 15.78 -32.82 -8.17
C ASP A 163 17.14 -32.10 -8.27
N GLY A 164 17.84 -31.96 -7.14
CA GLY A 164 19.22 -31.44 -7.12
C GLY A 164 19.48 -30.12 -6.40
N LEU A 165 18.52 -29.55 -5.65
CA LEU A 165 18.83 -28.47 -4.70
C LEU A 165 19.59 -29.03 -3.49
N ASP A 166 20.92 -29.10 -3.61
CA ASP A 166 21.82 -29.53 -2.55
C ASP A 166 22.21 -28.39 -1.59
N ALA A 167 22.88 -28.73 -0.49
CA ALA A 167 23.31 -27.75 0.51
C ALA A 167 24.23 -26.67 -0.08
N ALA A 168 25.14 -27.04 -0.98
CA ALA A 168 26.05 -26.08 -1.60
C ALA A 168 25.32 -25.08 -2.52
N SER A 169 24.27 -25.50 -3.20
CA SER A 169 23.42 -24.61 -4.01
C SER A 169 22.56 -23.71 -3.11
N ARG A 170 22.07 -24.23 -1.98
CA ARG A 170 21.37 -23.40 -0.97
C ARG A 170 22.28 -22.33 -0.37
N ASP A 171 23.52 -22.66 -0.03
CA ASP A 171 24.49 -21.71 0.51
C ASP A 171 24.77 -20.59 -0.51
N ARG A 172 24.91 -20.91 -1.80
CA ARG A 172 25.07 -19.91 -2.86
C ARG A 172 23.85 -19.00 -3.02
N ILE A 173 22.62 -19.54 -2.90
CA ILE A 173 21.41 -18.71 -2.91
C ILE A 173 21.39 -17.79 -1.68
N PHE A 174 21.74 -18.32 -0.51
CA PHE A 174 21.84 -17.54 0.72
C PHE A 174 22.87 -16.42 0.58
N ASP A 175 24.05 -16.67 0.00
CA ASP A 175 25.08 -15.67 -0.23
C ASP A 175 24.59 -14.56 -1.17
N ALA A 176 23.89 -14.91 -2.25
CA ALA A 176 23.26 -13.94 -3.14
C ALA A 176 22.25 -13.06 -2.40
N ALA A 177 21.36 -13.67 -1.60
CA ALA A 177 20.37 -12.96 -0.80
C ALA A 177 21.04 -12.06 0.25
N ARG A 178 22.05 -12.57 0.97
CA ARG A 178 22.78 -11.85 2.02
C ARG A 178 23.49 -10.61 1.50
N LYS A 179 23.94 -10.63 0.25
CA LYS A 179 24.64 -9.52 -0.41
C LYS A 179 23.71 -8.42 -0.88
N THR A 180 22.46 -8.74 -1.24
CA THR A 180 21.57 -7.84 -2.00
C THR A 180 20.32 -7.45 -1.24
N ILE A 181 19.74 -8.38 -0.47
CA ILE A 181 18.43 -8.20 0.15
C ILE A 181 18.59 -7.74 1.59
N THR A 182 18.09 -6.56 1.93
CA THR A 182 18.22 -5.93 3.25
C THR A 182 17.65 -6.80 4.37
N ARG A 183 16.52 -7.46 4.15
CA ARG A 183 15.93 -8.37 5.12
C ARG A 183 15.17 -9.51 4.43
N PHE A 184 15.53 -10.74 4.76
CA PHE A 184 14.96 -11.92 4.09
C PHE A 184 14.78 -13.12 5.02
N GLU A 185 13.82 -13.96 4.69
CA GLU A 185 13.60 -15.25 5.32
C GLU A 185 14.32 -16.36 4.54
N PHE A 186 15.06 -17.20 5.25
CA PHE A 186 15.71 -18.39 4.70
C PHE A 186 15.68 -19.50 5.74
N ASP A 187 15.24 -20.71 5.37
CA ASP A 187 15.12 -21.85 6.30
C ASP A 187 14.37 -21.54 7.61
N GLY A 188 13.29 -20.76 7.51
CA GLY A 188 12.44 -20.38 8.64
C GLY A 188 13.09 -19.41 9.63
N ARG A 189 14.21 -18.77 9.25
CA ARG A 189 14.88 -17.73 10.04
C ARG A 189 14.98 -16.44 9.23
N ILE A 190 14.93 -15.31 9.93
CA ILE A 190 15.07 -13.98 9.32
C ILE A 190 16.52 -13.52 9.46
N TYR A 191 17.09 -13.07 8.35
CA TYR A 191 18.43 -12.54 8.24
C TYR A 191 18.38 -11.09 7.78
N GLN A 192 19.39 -10.31 8.16
CA GLN A 192 19.63 -8.98 7.60
C GLN A 192 20.76 -9.08 6.59
N GLY A 193 20.52 -8.60 5.37
CA GLY A 193 21.43 -8.56 4.24
C GLY A 193 21.66 -7.14 3.74
N GLY A 194 22.08 -7.02 2.48
CA GLY A 194 22.29 -5.72 1.81
C GLY A 194 23.49 -4.93 2.35
N ILE A 195 23.90 -3.93 1.58
CA ILE A 195 24.75 -2.84 2.08
C ILE A 195 23.80 -1.84 2.75
N PRO A 196 24.06 -1.36 3.99
CA PRO A 196 23.22 -0.35 4.60
C PRO A 196 23.03 0.83 3.64
N PRO A 197 21.81 1.33 3.40
CA PRO A 197 21.64 2.56 2.65
C PRO A 197 22.47 3.63 3.38
N GLU A 198 23.24 4.42 2.62
CA GLU A 198 23.96 5.56 3.19
C GLU A 198 22.95 6.39 3.98
N SER A 199 23.25 6.59 5.27
CA SER A 199 22.39 7.37 6.15
C SER A 199 22.33 8.78 5.59
N ASP A 200 21.19 9.15 4.99
CA ASP A 200 20.92 10.54 4.61
C ASP A 200 21.05 11.41 5.87
N GLY A 201 22.14 12.18 5.92
CA GLY A 201 22.43 13.17 6.95
C GLY A 201 21.90 14.55 6.61
#